data_AF-A0A7C3BCD7-F1
#
_entry.id   AF-A0A7C3BCD7-F1
#
_cell.length_a   1.000
_cell.length_b   1.000
_cell.length_c   1.000
_cell.angle_alpha   90.00
_cell.angle_beta   90.00
_cell.angle_gamma   90.00
#
_symmetry.space_group_name_H-M   'P 1'
#
loop_
_entity.id
_entity.type
_entity.pdbx_description
1 polymer ?
#
loop_
_entity_poly.entity_id
_entity_poly.type
_entity_poly.pdbx_seq_one_letter_code
_entity_poly.pdbx_strand_id
1 'polypeptide(L)'
;AVMVLAWLSKFADRLPSGRRVVAHSARASLLLVVVLTGCLNFRWVDCSDHYGPEVVARQVLESIEPNAMVVGYWSSAVVLEYFQVVEGLRPDVEIFNRSRFEVAEYYRHWKEGVPHDEALARVHDRVSAVFGAASMSRPLYGVEYDPMLASEYEYKPMGAVFHLLPREGIPPASASPSF
;
A
#
# COMPACT_ATOMS: atom_id res chain seq x y z
N ALA A 1 -0.16 6.05 -27.41
CA ALA A 1 0.48 6.94 -28.40
C ALA A 1 0.65 6.29 -29.78
N VAL A 2 1.27 5.09 -29.87
CA VAL A 2 1.57 4.40 -31.14
C VAL A 2 0.33 4.18 -32.03
N MET A 3 -0.80 3.75 -31.45
CA MET A 3 -2.03 3.47 -32.18
C MET A 3 -2.69 4.74 -32.77
N VAL A 4 -2.60 5.87 -32.08
CA VAL A 4 -3.11 7.17 -32.53
C VAL A 4 -2.25 7.73 -33.66
N LEU A 5 -0.93 7.59 -33.57
CA LEU A 5 0.00 8.01 -34.62
C LEU A 5 -0.16 7.18 -35.91
N ALA A 6 -0.43 5.87 -35.78
CA ALA A 6 -0.71 4.97 -36.91
C ALA A 6 -2.11 5.17 -37.53
N TRP A 7 -3.09 5.62 -36.75
CA TRP A 7 -4.40 5.99 -37.29
C TRP A 7 -4.32 7.32 -38.05
N LEU A 8 -3.59 8.29 -37.51
CA LEU A 8 -3.35 9.57 -38.18
C LEU A 8 -2.57 9.38 -39.48
N SER A 9 -1.60 8.45 -39.55
CA SER A 9 -0.78 8.16 -40.76
C SER A 9 -1.62 7.89 -41.99
N LYS A 10 -2.56 6.96 -41.89
CA LYS A 10 -3.48 6.57 -42.96
C LYS A 10 -4.33 7.72 -43.50
N PHE A 11 -4.59 8.75 -42.71
CA PHE A 11 -5.39 9.91 -43.12
C PHE A 11 -4.57 10.97 -43.87
N ALA A 12 -3.30 11.20 -43.50
CA ALA A 12 -2.50 12.21 -44.20
C ALA A 12 -2.04 11.75 -45.58
N ASP A 13 -1.85 10.44 -45.78
CA ASP A 13 -1.40 9.91 -47.08
C ASP A 13 -2.45 10.12 -48.19
N ARG A 14 -3.71 10.40 -47.80
CA ARG A 14 -4.82 10.72 -48.71
C ARG A 14 -4.94 12.20 -49.07
N LEU A 15 -4.12 13.09 -48.50
CA LEU A 15 -4.19 14.53 -48.75
C LEU A 15 -3.36 14.97 -49.98
N PRO A 16 -3.66 16.13 -50.61
CA PRO A 16 -2.79 16.72 -51.65
C PRO A 16 -1.38 17.01 -51.12
N SER A 17 -0.36 16.99 -51.97
CA SER A 17 1.07 17.06 -51.59
C SER A 17 1.42 18.17 -50.59
N GLY A 18 0.88 19.39 -50.76
CA GLY A 18 1.10 20.50 -49.83
C GLY A 18 0.51 20.29 -48.43
N ARG A 19 -0.61 19.56 -48.31
CA ARG A 19 -1.24 19.22 -47.03
C ARG A 19 -0.58 17.99 -46.37
N ARG A 20 0.12 17.14 -47.12
CA ARG A 20 0.93 16.03 -46.57
C ARG A 20 2.11 16.56 -45.76
N VAL A 21 2.84 17.55 -46.28
CA VAL A 21 3.98 18.17 -45.58
C VAL A 21 3.55 18.73 -44.22
N VAL A 22 2.45 19.47 -44.18
CA VAL A 22 1.88 20.02 -42.93
C VAL A 22 1.52 18.91 -41.94
N ALA A 23 0.90 17.82 -42.40
CA ALA A 23 0.52 16.70 -41.55
C ALA A 23 1.73 15.91 -41.01
N HIS A 24 2.80 15.74 -41.81
CA HIS A 24 4.05 15.13 -41.35
C HIS A 24 4.77 16.02 -40.34
N SER A 25 4.83 17.33 -40.58
CA SER A 25 5.42 18.28 -39.62
C SER A 25 4.66 18.30 -38.30
N ALA A 26 3.32 18.30 -38.33
CA ALA A 26 2.51 18.24 -37.11
C ALA A 26 2.79 16.97 -36.26
N ARG A 27 2.98 15.81 -36.91
CA ARG A 27 3.36 14.57 -36.21
C ARG A 27 4.77 14.62 -35.65
N ALA A 28 5.72 15.11 -36.44
CA ALA A 28 7.09 15.27 -36.00
C ALA A 28 7.15 16.19 -34.77
N SER A 29 6.39 17.28 -34.78
CA SER A 29 6.25 18.18 -33.63
C SER A 29 5.61 17.49 -32.42
N LEU A 30 4.56 16.68 -32.60
CA LEU A 30 3.94 15.95 -31.49
C LEU A 30 4.91 14.93 -30.87
N LEU A 31 5.62 14.17 -31.69
CA LEU A 31 6.65 13.25 -31.24
C LEU A 31 7.78 13.99 -30.53
N LEU A 32 8.24 15.11 -31.09
CA LEU A 32 9.25 15.96 -30.49
C LEU A 32 8.80 16.48 -29.12
N VAL A 33 7.54 16.90 -28.96
CA VAL A 33 7.00 17.31 -27.66
C VAL A 33 7.04 16.16 -26.66
N VAL A 34 6.64 14.94 -27.05
CA VAL A 34 6.69 13.76 -26.15
C VAL A 34 8.13 13.45 -25.75
N VAL A 35 9.06 13.44 -26.71
CA VAL A 35 10.48 13.18 -26.45
C VAL A 35 11.08 14.26 -25.56
N LEU A 36 10.88 15.54 -25.88
CA LEU A 36 11.36 16.66 -25.07
C LEU A 36 10.77 16.63 -23.66
N THR A 37 9.47 16.35 -23.52
CA THR A 37 8.84 16.21 -22.20
C THR A 37 9.47 15.05 -21.43
N GLY A 38 9.67 13.90 -22.07
CA GLY A 38 10.34 12.75 -21.46
C GLY A 38 11.77 13.08 -21.03
N CYS A 39 12.59 13.69 -21.90
CA CYS A 39 13.97 14.04 -21.60
C CYS A 39 14.09 15.11 -20.51
N LEU A 40 13.26 16.16 -20.56
CA LEU A 40 13.29 17.25 -19.56
C LEU A 40 12.84 16.76 -18.19
N ASN A 41 11.86 15.84 -18.14
CA ASN A 41 11.35 15.32 -16.88
C ASN A 41 12.06 14.04 -16.43
N PHE A 42 12.96 13.46 -17.24
CA PHE A 42 13.58 12.16 -16.97
C PHE A 42 14.18 12.11 -15.57
N ARG A 43 14.95 13.13 -15.18
CA ARG A 43 15.59 13.21 -13.86
C ARG A 43 14.62 13.17 -12.68
N TRP A 44 13.35 13.58 -12.86
CA TRP A 44 12.33 13.55 -11.80
C TRP A 44 11.54 12.25 -11.77
N VAL A 45 11.52 11.49 -12.86
CA VAL A 45 10.82 10.20 -12.95
C VAL A 45 11.78 9.01 -12.93
N ASP A 46 13.08 9.27 -12.98
CA ASP A 46 14.13 8.27 -12.88
C ASP A 46 14.18 7.71 -11.46
N CYS A 47 13.59 6.53 -11.31
CA CYS A 47 13.59 5.77 -10.07
C CYS A 47 14.71 4.73 -10.02
N SER A 48 15.70 4.78 -10.92
CA SER A 48 16.76 3.75 -11.02
C SER A 48 17.53 3.56 -9.72
N ASP A 49 17.77 4.63 -8.96
CA ASP A 49 18.48 4.59 -7.66
C ASP A 49 17.54 4.55 -6.44
N HIS A 50 16.23 4.37 -6.64
CA HIS A 50 15.24 4.43 -5.55
C HIS A 50 14.95 3.05 -4.96
N TYR A 51 15.92 2.54 -4.18
CA TYR A 51 15.83 1.24 -3.49
C TYR A 51 15.24 1.32 -2.07
N GLY A 52 14.86 2.51 -1.60
CA GLY A 52 14.35 2.74 -0.24
C GLY A 52 13.25 1.76 0.19
N PRO A 53 12.21 1.51 -0.62
CA PRO A 53 11.16 0.55 -0.29
C PRO A 53 11.68 -0.88 -0.08
N GLU A 54 12.64 -1.33 -0.90
CA GLU A 54 13.27 -2.65 -0.75
C GLU A 54 14.05 -2.73 0.56
N VAL A 55 14.88 -1.71 0.83
CA VAL A 55 15.71 -1.67 2.04
C VAL A 55 14.82 -1.72 3.29
N VAL A 56 13.75 -0.93 3.32
CA VAL A 56 12.79 -0.94 4.44
C VAL A 56 12.09 -2.29 4.56
N ALA A 57 11.60 -2.87 3.45
CA ALA A 57 10.92 -4.15 3.48
C ALA A 57 11.81 -5.27 4.00
N ARG A 58 13.07 -5.35 3.55
CA ARG A 58 14.05 -6.31 4.06
C ARG A 58 14.35 -6.08 5.53
N GLN A 59 14.63 -4.84 5.94
CA GLN A 59 14.89 -4.53 7.34
C GLN A 59 13.73 -4.93 8.25
N VAL A 60 12.49 -4.63 7.85
CA VAL A 60 11.29 -5.02 8.60
C VAL A 60 11.15 -6.54 8.64
N LEU A 61 11.06 -7.19 7.47
CA LEU A 61 10.73 -8.61 7.39
C LEU A 61 11.84 -9.52 7.92
N GLU A 62 13.12 -9.16 7.78
CA GLU A 62 14.24 -9.97 8.29
C GLU A 62 14.49 -9.78 9.79
N SER A 63 13.98 -8.70 10.39
CA SER A 63 14.20 -8.41 11.83
C SER A 63 13.20 -9.07 12.78
N ILE A 64 12.06 -9.53 12.28
CA ILE A 64 10.96 -10.10 13.08
C ILE A 64 11.01 -11.63 13.15
N GLU A 65 10.43 -12.20 14.21
CA GLU A 65 10.40 -13.65 14.44
C GLU A 65 9.64 -14.42 13.35
N PRO A 66 9.90 -15.74 13.21
CA PRO A 66 9.10 -16.64 12.40
C PRO A 66 7.61 -16.63 12.78
N ASN A 67 6.73 -16.74 11.78
CA ASN A 67 5.27 -16.79 11.96
C ASN A 67 4.65 -15.57 12.68
N ALA A 68 5.37 -14.44 12.75
CA ALA A 68 4.86 -13.21 13.33
C ALA A 68 3.75 -12.59 12.46
N MET A 69 2.97 -11.69 13.05
CA MET A 69 2.13 -10.75 12.30
C MET A 69 2.74 -9.36 12.39
N VAL A 70 2.95 -8.73 11.24
CA VAL A 70 3.38 -7.33 11.12
C VAL A 70 2.22 -6.48 10.61
N VAL A 71 1.96 -5.40 11.33
CA VAL A 71 0.85 -4.49 11.09
C VAL A 71 1.41 -3.20 10.51
N GLY A 72 0.81 -2.75 9.42
CA GLY A 72 1.12 -1.47 8.80
C GLY A 72 -0.12 -0.79 8.24
N TYR A 73 0.02 0.51 8.03
CA TYR A 73 -0.93 1.29 7.25
C TYR A 73 -0.75 1.06 5.75
N TRP A 74 -1.70 1.55 4.93
CA TRP A 74 -1.71 1.36 3.48
C TRP A 74 -0.32 1.43 2.84
N SER A 75 0.42 2.52 3.08
CA SER A 75 1.70 2.80 2.42
C SER A 75 2.80 1.78 2.77
N SER A 76 2.95 1.41 4.04
CA SER A 76 3.96 0.44 4.48
C SER A 76 3.54 -0.99 4.15
N ALA A 77 2.29 -1.36 4.46
CA ALA A 77 1.78 -2.71 4.24
C ALA A 77 1.83 -3.10 2.75
N VAL A 78 1.49 -2.21 1.81
CA VAL A 78 1.58 -2.49 0.36
C VAL A 78 3.01 -2.81 -0.05
N VAL A 79 4.00 -2.10 0.49
CA VAL A 79 5.41 -2.34 0.18
C VAL A 79 5.82 -3.71 0.71
N LEU A 80 5.50 -4.02 1.96
CA LEU A 80 5.81 -5.34 2.55
C LEU A 80 5.13 -6.48 1.77
N GLU A 81 3.85 -6.32 1.42
CA GLU A 81 3.08 -7.30 0.66
C GLU A 81 3.71 -7.55 -0.71
N TYR A 82 4.15 -6.49 -1.40
CA TYR A 82 4.83 -6.62 -2.68
C TYR A 82 6.07 -7.50 -2.56
N PHE A 83 6.97 -7.19 -1.61
CA PHE A 83 8.19 -7.97 -1.44
C PHE A 83 7.92 -9.40 -0.95
N GLN A 84 6.85 -9.64 -0.19
CA GLN A 84 6.44 -10.99 0.16
C GLN A 84 5.90 -11.77 -1.05
N VAL A 85 4.96 -11.21 -1.79
CA VAL A 85 4.24 -11.91 -2.88
C VAL A 85 5.08 -12.03 -4.15
N VAL A 86 5.81 -10.98 -4.51
CA VAL A 86 6.57 -10.90 -5.77
C VAL A 86 7.98 -11.45 -5.59
N GLU A 87 8.68 -11.04 -4.52
CA GLU A 87 10.08 -11.44 -4.27
C GLU A 87 10.20 -12.66 -3.34
N GLY A 88 9.08 -13.19 -2.84
CA GLY A 88 9.06 -14.38 -1.98
C GLY A 88 9.67 -14.16 -0.60
N LEU A 89 9.75 -12.91 -0.13
CA LEU A 89 10.41 -12.58 1.13
C LEU A 89 9.51 -12.92 2.34
N ARG A 90 9.98 -13.80 3.23
CA ARG A 90 9.31 -14.17 4.49
C ARG A 90 7.82 -14.53 4.31
N PRO A 91 7.48 -15.56 3.50
CA PRO A 91 6.10 -15.98 3.29
C PRO A 91 5.44 -16.57 4.56
N ASP A 92 6.22 -16.82 5.61
CA ASP A 92 5.75 -17.27 6.92
C ASP A 92 5.14 -16.13 7.76
N VAL A 93 5.48 -14.88 7.48
CA VAL A 93 4.98 -13.71 8.22
C VAL A 93 3.61 -13.30 7.69
N GLU A 94 2.66 -12.99 8.56
CA GLU A 94 1.40 -12.37 8.13
C GLU A 94 1.56 -10.84 8.07
N ILE A 95 1.33 -10.24 6.91
CA ILE A 95 1.27 -8.78 6.77
C ILE A 95 -0.18 -8.34 6.88
N PHE A 96 -0.52 -7.66 7.98
CA PHE A 96 -1.85 -7.13 8.23
C PHE A 96 -1.96 -5.66 7.79
N ASN A 97 -2.62 -5.45 6.66
CA ASN A 97 -2.90 -4.12 6.12
C ASN A 97 -4.12 -3.51 6.82
N ARG A 98 -3.86 -2.74 7.88
CA ARG A 98 -4.91 -2.18 8.73
C ARG A 98 -5.87 -1.28 7.95
N SER A 99 -5.35 -0.39 7.12
CA SER A 99 -6.18 0.55 6.34
C SER A 99 -7.14 -0.17 5.40
N ARG A 100 -6.69 -1.24 4.73
CA ARG A 100 -7.57 -2.04 3.87
C ARG A 100 -8.65 -2.75 4.66
N PHE A 101 -8.28 -3.32 5.81
CA PHE A 101 -9.21 -4.01 6.68
C PHE A 101 -10.30 -3.06 7.21
N GLU A 102 -9.90 -1.91 7.75
CA GLU A 102 -10.83 -0.90 8.27
C GLU A 102 -11.80 -0.40 7.20
N VAL A 103 -11.29 -0.10 6.00
CA VAL A 103 -12.12 0.33 4.87
C VAL A 103 -13.11 -0.78 4.49
N ALA A 104 -12.67 -2.04 4.41
CA ALA A 104 -13.54 -3.16 4.08
C ALA A 104 -14.67 -3.35 5.12
N GLU A 105 -14.33 -3.33 6.41
CA GLU A 105 -15.31 -3.46 7.50
C GLU A 105 -16.26 -2.26 7.55
N TYR A 106 -15.76 -1.04 7.32
CA TYR A 106 -16.58 0.15 7.23
C TYR A 106 -17.59 0.05 6.08
N TYR A 107 -17.15 -0.32 4.87
CA TYR A 107 -18.05 -0.48 3.72
C TYR A 107 -19.08 -1.57 3.92
N ARG A 108 -18.72 -2.65 4.64
CA ARG A 108 -19.68 -3.70 5.02
C ARG A 108 -20.81 -3.13 5.87
N HIS A 109 -20.49 -2.39 6.93
CA HIS A 109 -21.48 -1.76 7.80
C HIS A 109 -22.27 -0.65 7.11
N TRP A 110 -21.62 0.15 6.27
CA TRP A 110 -22.28 1.18 5.48
C TRP A 110 -23.35 0.57 4.54
N LYS A 111 -23.03 -0.56 3.89
CA LYS A 111 -23.97 -1.29 3.03
C LYS A 111 -25.17 -1.87 3.81
N GLU A 112 -24.96 -2.20 5.08
CA GLU A 112 -26.01 -2.65 6.01
C GLU A 112 -26.89 -1.49 6.53
N GLY A 113 -26.56 -0.24 6.19
CA GLY A 113 -27.30 0.95 6.63
C GLY A 113 -26.96 1.38 8.06
N VAL A 114 -25.86 0.88 8.64
CA VAL A 114 -25.40 1.28 9.98
C VAL A 114 -24.97 2.76 9.95
N PRO A 115 -25.39 3.59 10.94
CA PRO A 115 -24.94 4.97 11.05
C PRO A 115 -23.41 5.09 11.12
N HIS A 116 -22.86 6.19 10.60
CA HIS A 116 -21.41 6.39 10.48
C HIS A 116 -20.65 6.17 11.79
N ASP A 117 -21.06 6.81 12.89
CA ASP A 117 -20.36 6.72 14.18
C ASP A 117 -20.41 5.31 14.76
N GLU A 118 -21.53 4.61 14.59
CA GLU A 118 -21.68 3.22 15.02
C GLU A 118 -20.83 2.27 14.15
N ALA A 119 -20.75 2.52 12.84
CA ALA A 119 -19.89 1.76 11.95
C ALA A 119 -18.41 1.92 12.33
N LEU A 120 -17.97 3.14 12.64
CA LEU A 120 -16.59 3.38 13.11
C LEU A 120 -16.28 2.67 14.42
N ALA A 121 -17.20 2.70 15.40
CA ALA A 121 -17.04 1.97 16.65
C ALA A 121 -16.91 0.45 16.42
N ARG A 122 -17.78 -0.13 15.57
CA ARG A 122 -17.72 -1.56 15.23
C ARG A 122 -16.45 -1.94 14.49
N VAL A 123 -15.94 -1.09 13.60
CA VAL A 123 -14.65 -1.28 12.93
C VAL A 123 -13.53 -1.31 13.98
N HIS A 124 -13.53 -0.37 14.93
CA HIS A 124 -12.55 -0.36 16.01
C HIS A 124 -12.58 -1.65 16.83
N ASP A 125 -13.76 -2.07 17.29
CA ASP A 125 -13.93 -3.31 18.05
C ASP A 125 -13.41 -4.52 17.26
N ARG A 126 -13.69 -4.55 15.94
CA ARG A 126 -13.26 -5.63 15.07
C ARG A 126 -11.74 -5.67 14.90
N VAL A 127 -11.11 -4.50 14.73
CA VAL A 127 -9.65 -4.36 14.70
C VAL A 127 -9.08 -4.88 16.03
N SER A 128 -9.50 -4.35 17.18
CA SER A 128 -8.97 -4.79 18.48
C SER A 128 -9.15 -6.30 18.72
N ALA A 129 -10.27 -6.88 18.28
CA ALA A 129 -10.49 -8.33 18.37
C ALA A 129 -9.51 -9.16 17.52
N VAL A 130 -9.17 -8.71 16.31
CA VAL A 130 -8.18 -9.39 15.45
C VAL A 130 -6.80 -9.37 16.09
N PHE A 131 -6.38 -8.22 16.62
CA PHE A 131 -5.08 -8.06 17.25
C PHE A 131 -4.99 -8.87 18.54
N GLY A 132 -6.03 -8.84 19.38
CA GLY A 132 -6.09 -9.64 20.59
C GLY A 132 -6.05 -11.14 20.32
N ALA A 133 -6.73 -11.62 19.27
CA ALA A 133 -6.64 -13.01 18.85
C ALA A 133 -5.23 -13.38 18.35
N ALA A 134 -4.61 -12.49 17.56
CA ALA A 134 -3.27 -12.71 17.04
C ALA A 134 -2.21 -12.72 18.15
N SER A 135 -2.27 -11.78 19.11
CA SER A 135 -1.28 -11.68 20.20
C SER A 135 -1.22 -12.92 21.09
N MET A 136 -2.28 -13.72 21.14
CA MET A 136 -2.30 -14.99 21.89
C MET A 136 -1.55 -16.13 21.20
N SER A 137 -1.35 -16.06 19.89
CA SER A 137 -0.85 -17.18 19.08
C SER A 137 0.45 -16.89 18.34
N ARG A 138 0.83 -15.62 18.19
CA ARG A 138 2.03 -15.21 17.47
C ARG A 138 2.57 -13.85 17.95
N PRO A 139 3.85 -13.57 17.74
CA PRO A 139 4.42 -12.24 17.96
C PRO A 139 3.74 -11.17 17.09
N LEU A 140 3.57 -9.97 17.66
CA LEU A 140 2.96 -8.82 16.98
C LEU A 140 3.98 -7.69 16.80
N TYR A 141 3.98 -7.14 15.59
CA TYR A 141 4.85 -6.03 15.21
C TYR A 141 4.07 -4.90 14.58
N GLY A 142 4.45 -3.65 14.87
CA GLY A 142 3.95 -2.46 14.19
C GLY A 142 5.06 -1.78 13.41
N VAL A 143 4.78 -1.36 12.18
CA VAL A 143 5.72 -0.55 11.37
C VAL A 143 5.64 0.92 11.78
N GLU A 144 4.44 1.41 12.08
CA GLU A 144 4.20 2.77 12.53
C GLU A 144 3.58 2.82 13.93
N TYR A 145 3.72 3.96 14.60
CA TYR A 145 3.01 4.21 15.86
C TYR A 145 1.52 4.39 15.61
N ASP A 146 0.71 3.68 16.40
CA ASP A 146 -0.73 3.75 16.32
C ASP A 146 -1.33 4.14 17.68
N PRO A 147 -1.97 5.33 17.79
CA PRO A 147 -2.56 5.78 19.05
C PRO A 147 -3.61 4.82 19.63
N MET A 148 -4.35 4.10 18.77
CA MET A 148 -5.39 3.19 19.23
C MET A 148 -4.76 1.93 19.82
N LEU A 149 -3.82 1.30 19.11
CA LEU A 149 -3.11 0.13 19.65
C LEU A 149 -2.24 0.51 20.85
N ALA A 150 -1.73 1.74 20.94
CA ALA A 150 -0.93 2.19 22.09
C ALA A 150 -1.70 2.21 23.42
N SER A 151 -3.04 2.16 23.37
CA SER A 151 -3.88 2.01 24.55
C SER A 151 -3.90 0.57 25.10
N GLU A 152 -3.69 -0.43 24.23
CA GLU A 152 -3.74 -1.86 24.56
C GLU A 152 -2.34 -2.51 24.60
N TYR A 153 -1.38 -1.93 23.86
CA TYR A 153 -0.04 -2.47 23.65
C TYR A 153 1.04 -1.44 24.00
N GLU A 154 2.15 -1.94 24.54
CA GLU A 154 3.42 -1.23 24.68
C GLU A 154 4.24 -1.40 23.39
N TYR A 155 4.79 -0.28 22.91
CA TYR A 155 5.63 -0.22 21.72
C TYR A 155 7.09 -0.33 22.11
N LYS A 156 7.67 -1.52 21.98
CA LYS A 156 9.10 -1.73 22.22
C LYS A 156 9.88 -1.57 20.90
N PRO A 157 10.68 -0.51 20.74
CA PRO A 157 11.40 -0.27 19.48
C PRO A 157 12.40 -1.39 19.19
N MET A 158 12.40 -1.85 17.94
CA MET A 158 13.27 -2.93 17.44
C MET A 158 13.68 -2.62 15.99
N GLY A 159 14.75 -1.85 15.82
CA GLY A 159 15.23 -1.47 14.49
C GLY A 159 14.20 -0.61 13.75
N ALA A 160 13.70 -1.12 12.62
CA ALA A 160 12.72 -0.44 11.77
C ALA A 160 11.25 -0.71 12.15
N VAL A 161 11.00 -1.47 13.22
CA VAL A 161 9.66 -1.83 13.71
C VAL A 161 9.54 -1.66 15.22
N PHE A 162 8.32 -1.83 15.74
CA PHE A 162 8.01 -1.93 17.15
C PHE A 162 7.47 -3.32 17.46
N HIS A 163 8.04 -4.01 18.44
CA HIS A 163 7.42 -5.19 19.04
C HIS A 163 6.26 -4.70 19.91
N LEU A 164 5.04 -5.15 19.59
CA LEU A 164 3.83 -4.81 20.31
C LEU A 164 3.61 -5.83 21.43
N LEU A 165 3.82 -5.41 22.67
CA LEU A 165 3.62 -6.24 23.85
C LEU A 165 2.29 -5.86 24.50
N PRO A 166 1.40 -6.82 24.84
CA PRO A 166 0.19 -6.49 25.59
C PRO A 166 0.55 -5.76 26.89
N ARG A 167 -0.14 -4.66 27.20
CA ARG A 167 0.08 -3.94 28.46
C ARG A 167 -0.36 -4.80 29.64
N GLU A 168 0.47 -4.85 30.68
CA GLU A 168 0.12 -5.58 31.91
C GLU A 168 -1.19 -5.05 32.52
N GLY A 169 -2.08 -5.97 32.91
CA GLY A 169 -3.35 -5.64 33.54
C GLY A 169 -4.46 -5.17 32.59
N ILE A 170 -4.17 -5.01 31.30
CA ILE A 170 -5.17 -4.72 30.27
C ILE A 170 -5.33 -5.98 29.43
N PRO A 171 -6.38 -6.79 29.63
CA PRO A 171 -6.61 -7.92 28.75
C PRO A 171 -6.89 -7.38 27.33
N PRO A 172 -6.32 -7.99 26.27
CA PRO A 172 -6.64 -7.59 24.91
C PRO A 172 -8.16 -7.72 24.70
N ALA A 173 -8.77 -6.81 23.92
CA ALA A 173 -10.22 -6.68 23.80
C ALA A 173 -10.96 -8.01 23.49
N SER A 174 -10.28 -9.00 22.91
CA SER A 174 -10.79 -10.35 22.67
C SER A 174 -11.02 -11.23 23.91
N ALA A 175 -10.63 -10.80 25.12
CA ALA A 175 -10.83 -11.58 26.35
C ALA A 175 -12.20 -11.34 27.02
N SER A 176 -12.98 -10.37 26.54
CA SER A 176 -14.38 -10.21 26.95
C SER A 176 -15.27 -10.83 25.86
N PRO A 177 -16.01 -11.92 26.15
CA PRO A 177 -17.01 -12.41 25.21
C PRO A 177 -18.14 -11.37 25.15
N SER A 178 -18.11 -10.51 24.14
CA SER A 178 -19.29 -9.73 23.77
C SER A 178 -20.30 -10.69 23.16
N PHE A 179 -21.45 -10.76 23.84
CA PHE A 179 -22.65 -11.59 23.62
C PHE A 179 -23.14 -11.72 22.19
#